data_AF-A0A9P5VYQ6-F1
#
_entry.id   AF-A0A9P5VYQ6-F1
#
_cell.length_a   1.000
_cell.length_b   1.000
_cell.length_c   1.000
_cell.angle_alpha   90.00
_cell.angle_beta   90.00
_cell.angle_gamma   90.00
#
_symmetry.space_group_name_H-M   'P 1'
#
loop_
_entity.id
_entity.type
_entity.pdbx_description
1 polymer ?
#
loop_
_entity_poly.entity_id
_entity_poly.type
_entity_poly.pdbx_seq_one_letter_code
_entity_poly.pdbx_strand_id
1 'polypeptide(L)' 'MADPLTMFIVVRKDLIKVKNQPQLEELAASLSTLEVPHVVWREQPEDILTCLSTSPIRRSPEVKEAFKKCSLFR' A
#
# COMPACT_ATOMS: atom_id res chain seq x y z
N MET A 1 -5.12 -25.59 -21.87
CA MET A 1 -5.91 -24.36 -22.11
C MET A 1 -5.89 -23.62 -20.79
N ALA A 2 -5.09 -22.56 -20.67
CA ALA A 2 -4.95 -21.84 -19.41
C ALA A 2 -6.15 -20.91 -19.24
N ASP A 3 -6.83 -20.99 -18.10
CA ASP A 3 -7.90 -20.08 -17.73
C ASP A 3 -7.44 -18.62 -17.86
N PRO A 4 -8.25 -17.73 -18.47
CA PRO A 4 -7.93 -16.32 -18.52
C PRO A 4 -7.91 -15.78 -17.09
N LEU A 5 -6.73 -15.32 -16.65
CA LEU A 5 -6.54 -14.63 -15.38
C LEU A 5 -7.47 -13.42 -15.32
N THR A 6 -8.64 -13.64 -14.73
CA THR A 6 -9.62 -12.59 -14.51
C THR A 6 -9.19 -11.86 -13.25
N MET A 7 -8.42 -10.78 -13.43
CA MET A 7 -8.04 -9.88 -12.35
C MET A 7 -9.23 -8.93 -12.06
N PHE A 8 -9.89 -9.14 -10.92
CA PHE A 8 -10.86 -8.19 -10.38
C PHE A 8 -10.23 -7.30 -9.30
N ILE A 9 -10.66 -6.04 -9.34
CA ILE A 9 -10.18 -4.85 -8.61
C ILE A 9 -10.60 -4.89 -7.12
N VAL A 10 -9.79 -4.32 -6.22
CA VAL A 10 -10.22 -3.99 -4.84
C VAL A 10 -10.21 -2.48 -4.59
N VAL A 11 -11.34 -2.02 -4.05
CA VAL A 11 -11.80 -0.64 -3.94
C VAL A 11 -11.58 -0.09 -2.52
N ARG A 12 -10.77 0.97 -2.41
CA ARG A 12 -11.05 2.17 -1.60
C ARG A 12 -10.45 3.37 -2.34
N LYS A 13 -11.28 4.38 -2.60
CA LYS A 13 -11.18 5.48 -3.60
C LYS A 13 -9.87 6.29 -3.69
N ASP A 14 -9.01 6.21 -2.68
CA ASP A 14 -7.97 7.18 -2.46
C ASP A 14 -6.60 6.60 -2.86
N LEU A 15 -6.11 6.97 -4.05
CA LEU A 15 -4.71 6.76 -4.38
C LEU A 15 -3.88 7.73 -3.53
N ILE A 16 -2.91 7.19 -2.80
CA ILE A 16 -2.09 7.98 -1.87
C ILE A 16 -0.68 8.07 -2.45
N LYS A 17 -0.20 9.30 -2.65
CA LYS A 17 1.16 9.60 -3.04
C LYS A 17 2.07 9.59 -1.82
N VAL A 18 3.13 8.80 -1.91
CA VAL A 18 4.30 8.86 -1.04
C VAL A 18 5.44 9.52 -1.82
N LYS A 19 6.23 10.39 -1.17
CA LYS A 19 7.22 11.21 -1.88
C LYS A 19 8.43 10.39 -2.37
N ASN A 20 8.94 9.48 -1.53
CA ASN A 20 10.18 8.74 -1.79
C ASN A 20 10.05 7.29 -1.32
N GLN A 21 10.85 6.37 -1.88
CA GLN A 21 10.96 4.96 -1.46
C GLN A 21 11.13 4.74 0.05
N PRO A 22 12.05 5.40 0.79
CA PRO A 22 12.23 5.15 2.22
C PRO A 22 10.98 5.47 3.06
N GLN A 23 10.14 6.41 2.62
CA GLN A 23 8.86 6.68 3.29
C GLN A 23 7.84 5.58 3.02
N LEU A 24 7.90 4.93 1.85
CA LEU A 24 7.04 3.79 1.53
C LEU A 24 7.45 2.55 2.34
N GLU A 25 8.76 2.37 2.57
CA GLU A 25 9.29 1.33 3.46
C GLU A 25 8.92 1.57 4.94
N GLU A 26 9.04 2.81 5.43
CA GLU A 26 8.59 3.19 6.79
C GLU A 26 7.09 2.93 6.96
N LEU A 27 6.29 3.23 5.94
CA LEU A 27 4.85 2.96 5.94
C LEU A 27 4.57 1.45 5.99
N ALA A 28 5.25 0.65 5.17
CA ALA A 28 5.12 -0.81 5.19
C ALA A 28 5.47 -1.40 6.57
N ALA A 29 6.59 -0.94 7.17
CA ALA A 29 7.00 -1.36 8.50
C ALA A 29 5.99 -0.94 9.59
N SER A 30 5.43 0.27 9.49
CA SER A 30 4.39 0.76 10.39
C SER A 30 3.12 -0.10 10.28
N LEU A 31 2.70 -0.45 9.06
CA LEU A 31 1.54 -1.31 8.83
C LEU A 31 1.78 -2.74 9.33
N SER A 32 3.00 -3.26 9.19
CA SER A 32 3.37 -4.56 9.77
C SER A 32 3.32 -4.55 11.29
N THR A 33 3.77 -3.47 11.93
CA THR A 33 3.72 -3.30 13.39
C THR A 33 2.28 -3.20 13.91
N LEU A 34 1.40 -2.55 13.13
CA LEU A 34 -0.03 -2.42 13.44
C LEU A 34 -0.86 -3.66 13.07
N GLU A 35 -0.20 -4.76 12.65
CA GLU A 35 -0.84 -5.99 12.16
C GLU A 35 -1.87 -5.73 11.05
N VAL A 36 -1.63 -4.68 10.25
CA VAL A 36 -2.50 -4.31 9.14
C VAL A 36 -2.14 -5.15 7.92
N PRO A 37 -3.08 -5.94 7.37
CA PRO A 37 -2.83 -6.75 6.19
C PRO A 37 -2.55 -5.85 4.99
N HIS A 38 -1.35 -5.98 4.45
CA HIS A 38 -0.87 -5.22 3.31
C HIS A 38 -0.01 -6.09 2.39
N VAL A 39 0.06 -5.70 1.12
CA VAL A 39 0.89 -6.33 0.09
C VAL A 39 1.80 -5.27 -0.47
N VAL A 40 3.08 -5.60 -0.59
CA VAL A 40 4.10 -4.76 -1.20
C VAL A 40 4.36 -5.22 -2.63
N TRP A 41 4.55 -4.26 -3.53
CA TRP A 41 4.97 -4.53 -4.90
C TRP A 41 6.38 -3.98 -5.10
N ARG A 42 7.29 -4.87 -5.54
CA ARG A 42 8.66 -4.53 -5.85
C ARG A 42 8.93 -4.76 -7.33
N GLU A 43 9.45 -3.73 -8.00
CA GLU A 43 9.80 -3.81 -9.42
C GLU A 43 11.09 -4.61 -9.60
N GLN A 44 11.14 -5.42 -10.66
CA GLN A 44 12.29 -6.27 -10.99
C GLN A 44 12.85 -5.86 -12.36
N PRO A 45 14.17 -6.01 -12.60
CA PRO A 45 15.20 -6.62 -11.74
C PRO A 45 15.75 -5.76 -10.58
N GLU A 46 15.36 -4.48 -10.46
CA GLU A 46 15.98 -3.53 -9.53
C GLU A 46 15.61 -3.73 -8.04
N ASP A 47 14.62 -4.57 -7.71
CA ASP A 47 14.09 -4.83 -6.36
C ASP A 47 13.69 -3.55 -5.60
N ILE A 48 13.07 -2.62 -6.33
CA ILE A 48 12.64 -1.32 -5.77
C ILE A 48 11.19 -1.42 -5.33
N LEU A 49 10.90 -1.05 -4.08
CA LEU A 49 9.53 -0.95 -3.59
C LEU A 49 8.82 0.23 -4.26
N THR A 50 7.86 -0.07 -5.16
CA THR A 50 7.16 0.94 -5.96
C THR A 50 5.74 1.20 -5.48
N CYS A 51 5.07 0.18 -4.93
CA CYS A 51 3.67 0.28 -4.53
C CYS A 51 3.39 -0.54 -3.26
N LEU A 52 2.35 -0.13 -2.53
CA LEU A 52 1.80 -0.88 -1.40
C LEU A 52 0.28 -0.81 -1.47
N SER A 53 -0.37 -1.95 -1.24
CA SER A 53 -1.83 -2.04 -1.14
C SER A 53 -2.23 -2.55 0.24
N THR A 54 -3.33 -2.04 0.79
CA THR A 54 -3.89 -2.50 2.05
C THR A 54 -5.24 -3.16 1.79
N SER A 55 -5.59 -4.16 2.59
CA SER A 55 -6.95 -4.68 2.61
C SER A 55 -7.93 -3.61 3.13
N PRO A 56 -9.24 -3.68 2.85
CA PRO A 56 -10.21 -2.77 3.45
C PRO A 56 -10.13 -2.78 4.98
N ILE A 57 -9.61 -1.69 5.56
CA ILE A 57 -9.44 -1.52 7.00
C ILE A 57 -10.30 -0.39 7.58
N ARG A 58 -10.72 -0.57 8.84
CA ARG A 58 -11.32 0.52 9.61
C ARG A 58 -10.28 1.62 9.84
N ARG A 59 -10.69 2.88 9.75
CA ARG A 59 -9.81 4.04 9.96
C ARG A 59 -9.58 4.28 11.46
N SER A 60 -8.94 3.32 12.13
CA SER A 60 -8.47 3.46 13.50
C SER A 60 -7.51 4.65 13.61
N PRO A 61 -7.40 5.31 14.79
CA PRO A 61 -6.54 6.48 14.96
C PRO A 61 -5.07 6.17 14.60
N GLU A 62 -4.57 4.99 14.94
CA GLU A 62 -3.20 4.54 14.64
C GLU A 62 -2.94 4.42 13.13
N VAL A 63 -3.90 3.83 12.40
CA VAL A 63 -3.86 3.73 10.94
C VAL A 63 -3.87 5.13 10.32
N LYS A 64 -4.71 6.05 10.82
CA LYS A 64 -4.72 7.44 10.31
C LYS A 64 -3.38 8.14 10.52
N GLU A 65 -2.74 7.95 11.66
CA GLU A 65 -1.42 8.52 11.95
C GLU A 65 -0.35 7.94 11.01
N ALA A 66 -0.38 6.63 10.69
CA ALA A 66 0.53 6.03 9.71
C ALA A 66 0.42 6.69 8.32
N PHE A 67 -0.80 7.03 7.88
CA PHE A 67 -1.03 7.69 6.59
C PHE A 67 -0.90 9.23 6.63
N LYS A 68 -0.62 9.85 7.78
CA LYS A 68 -0.60 11.32 7.96
C LYS A 68 0.42 12.05 7.08
N LYS A 69 1.58 11.43 6.83
CA LYS A 69 2.63 11.99 5.97
C LYS A 69 2.32 11.84 4.48
N CYS A 70 1.31 11.03 4.15
CA CYS A 70 0.97 10.71 2.78
C CYS A 70 -0.19 11.61 2.31
N SER A 71 -0.22 11.93 1.01
CA SER A 71 -1.20 12.86 0.44
C SER A 71 -2.04 12.17 -0.62
N LEU A 72 -3.29 12.59 -0.79
CA LEU A 72 -4.11 12.11 -1.89
C LEU A 72 -3.46 12.46 -3.22
N PHE A 73 -3.27 11.47 -4.09
CA PHE A 73 -2.94 11.65 -5.48
C PHE A 73 -4.20 12.19 -6.18
N ARG A 74 -4.11 13.43 -6.66
CA ARG A 74 -5.16 14.13 -7.43
C ARG A 74 -4.65 14.43 -8.82
#